data_AF-A0A921HA05-F1
#
_entry.id   AF-A0A921HA05-F1
#
_cell.length_a   1.000
_cell.length_b   1.000
_cell.length_c   1.000
_cell.angle_alpha   90.00
_cell.angle_beta   90.00
_cell.angle_gamma   90.00
#
_symmetry.space_group_name_H-M   'P 1'
#
loop_
_entity.id
_entity.type
_entity.pdbx_description
1 polymer ?
#
loop_
_entity_poly.entity_id
_entity_poly.type
_entity_poly.pdbx_seq_one_letter_code
_entity_poly.pdbx_strand_id
1 'polypeptide(L)' 'MITEKLTLANGTVVEFFTTDLEQMRSLFPGYDYFKAMKEERKQKREIAKKRKKRLQQQKQARRKARGK' A
#
# COMPACT_ATOMS: atom_id res chain seq x y z
N MET A 1 2.66 2.07 -7.90
CA MET A 1 3.98 2.31 -8.52
C MET A 1 4.96 2.53 -7.39
N ILE A 2 6.01 1.72 -7.33
CA ILE A 2 7.06 1.79 -6.31
C ILE A 2 8.26 2.46 -6.96
N THR A 3 8.88 3.39 -6.25
CA THR A 3 10.01 4.18 -6.76
C THR A 3 11.11 4.24 -5.72
N GLU A 4 12.33 3.93 -6.11
CA GLU A 4 13.52 4.02 -5.27
C GLU A 4 14.65 4.74 -6.00
N LYS A 5 15.48 5.48 -5.26
CA LYS A 5 16.57 6.28 -5.83
C LYS A 5 17.91 5.84 -5.26
N LEU A 6 18.90 5.65 -6.12
CA LEU A 6 20.29 5.44 -5.76
C LEU A 6 21.13 6.65 -6.19
N THR A 7 21.92 7.21 -5.28
CA THR A 7 22.96 8.16 -5.65
C THR A 7 24.30 7.43 -5.71
N LEU A 8 24.93 7.44 -6.88
CA LEU A 8 26.25 6.86 -7.10
C LEU A 8 27.34 7.80 -6.57
N ALA A 9 28.54 7.26 -6.32
CA ALA A 9 29.66 8.02 -5.78
C ALA A 9 30.12 9.20 -6.68
N ASN A 10 29.81 9.13 -7.98
CA ASN A 10 30.06 10.20 -8.95
C ASN A 10 28.94 11.28 -8.99
N GLY A 11 27.97 11.22 -8.07
CA GLY A 11 26.84 12.14 -8.00
C GLY A 11 25.70 11.84 -8.98
N THR A 12 25.80 10.79 -9.80
CA THR A 12 24.71 10.37 -10.69
C THR A 12 23.57 9.76 -9.87
N VAL A 13 22.33 10.16 -10.18
CA VAL A 13 21.12 9.61 -9.56
C VAL A 13 20.47 8.61 -10.50
N VAL A 14 20.26 7.38 -10.03
CA VAL A 14 19.55 6.32 -10.73
C VAL A 14 18.21 6.10 -10.05
N GLU A 15 17.12 6.21 -10.81
CA GLU A 15 15.76 5.99 -10.31
C GLU A 15 15.22 4.65 -10.83
N PHE A 16 14.74 3.82 -9.91
CA PHE A 16 14.14 2.52 -10.20
C PHE A 16 12.63 2.63 -10.09
N PHE A 17 11.91 2.08 -11.09
CA PHE A 17 10.45 2.12 -11.16
C PHE A 17 9.91 0.72 -11.38
N THR A 18 9.03 0.26 -10.50
CA THR A 18 8.34 -1.02 -10.67
C THR A 18 6.89 -0.94 -10.21
N THR A 19 6.08 -1.89 -10.68
CA THR A 19 4.73 -2.13 -10.15
C THR A 19 4.71 -3.17 -9.05
N ASP A 20 5.76 -4.00 -8.97
CA ASP A 20 5.88 -5.14 -8.06
C ASP A 20 7.07 -4.99 -7.10
N LEU A 21 6.85 -5.38 -5.84
CA LEU A 21 7.83 -5.36 -4.77
C LEU A 21 8.92 -6.41 -5.00
N GLU A 22 8.59 -7.57 -5.57
CA GLU A 22 9.60 -8.61 -5.87
C GLU A 22 10.56 -8.16 -6.97
N GLN A 23 10.04 -7.49 -8.00
CA GLN A 23 10.87 -6.86 -9.02
C GLN A 23 11.75 -5.76 -8.43
N MET A 24 11.22 -4.93 -7.51
CA MET A 24 12.01 -3.88 -6.87
C MET A 24 13.16 -4.46 -6.03
N ARG A 25 12.93 -5.57 -5.34
CA ARG A 25 13.97 -6.29 -4.59
C ARG A 25 15.10 -6.80 -5.50
N SER A 26 14.76 -7.27 -6.70
CA SER A 26 15.75 -7.74 -7.68
C SER A 26 16.57 -6.58 -8.26
N LEU A 27 15.92 -5.44 -8.52
CA LEU A 27 16.55 -4.28 -9.15
C LEU A 27 17.37 -3.43 -8.16
N PHE A 28 16.98 -3.40 -6.89
CA PHE A 28 17.61 -2.58 -5.87
C PHE A 28 18.10 -3.46 -4.70
N PRO A 29 19.40 -3.82 -4.66
CA PRO A 29 19.95 -4.71 -3.64
C PRO A 29 19.81 -4.19 -2.20
N GLY A 30 19.70 -2.87 -2.03
CA GLY A 30 19.47 -2.22 -0.73
C GLY A 30 17.99 -2.12 -0.32
N TYR A 31 17.06 -2.74 -1.07
CA TYR A 31 15.63 -2.55 -0.84
C TYR A 31 15.18 -3.32 0.40
N ASP A 32 14.63 -2.60 1.39
CA ASP A 32 14.03 -3.23 2.57
C ASP A 32 12.63 -3.78 2.24
N TYR A 33 12.64 -4.87 1.47
CA TYR A 33 11.45 -5.58 1.00
C TYR A 33 10.52 -5.98 2.16
N PHE A 34 11.07 -6.43 3.29
CA PHE A 34 10.28 -6.89 4.42
C PHE A 34 9.54 -5.75 5.10
N LYS A 35 10.18 -4.58 5.25
CA LYS A 35 9.54 -3.38 5.76
C LYS A 35 8.42 -2.90 4.82
N ALA A 36 8.69 -2.83 3.51
CA ALA A 36 7.70 -2.46 2.50
C ALA A 36 6.47 -3.39 2.52
N MET A 37 6.68 -4.70 2.59
CA MET A 37 5.60 -5.70 2.71
C MET A 37 4.77 -5.52 3.99
N LYS A 38 5.40 -5.19 5.12
CA LYS A 38 4.70 -4.96 6.39
C LYS A 38 3.81 -3.73 6.32
N GLU A 39 4.28 -2.66 5.67
CA GLU A 39 3.51 -1.43 5.46
C GLU A 39 2.33 -1.65 4.50
N GLU A 40 2.54 -2.37 3.39
CA GLU A 40 1.46 -2.69 2.45
C GLU A 40 0.35 -3.51 3.12
N ARG A 41 0.72 -4.48 3.96
CA ARG A 41 -0.24 -5.25 4.79
C ARG A 41 -1.02 -4.37 5.77
N LYS A 42 -0.37 -3.38 6.40
CA LYS A 42 -1.06 -2.43 7.29
C LYS A 42 -2.09 -1.61 6.51
N GLN A 43 -1.70 -1.05 5.36
CA GLN A 43 -2.61 -0.26 4.52
C GLN A 43 -3.81 -1.09 4.06
N LYS A 44 -3.60 -2.33 3.58
CA LYS A 44 -4.68 -3.25 3.18
C LYS A 44 -5.67 -3.49 4.33
N ARG A 45 -5.16 -3.68 5.56
CA ARG A 45 -6.00 -3.83 6.76
C ARG A 45 -6.81 -2.58 7.08
N GLU A 46 -6.23 -1.39 6.96
CA GLU A 46 -6.95 -0.14 7.19
C GLU A 46 -8.07 0.08 6.18
N ILE A 47 -7.80 -0.16 4.89
CA ILE A 47 -8.80 -0.05 3.82
C ILE A 47 -9.94 -1.03 4.08
N ALA A 48 -9.63 -2.29 4.43
CA ALA A 48 -10.62 -3.29 4.77
C ALA A 48 -11.48 -2.87 5.98
N LYS A 49 -10.88 -2.32 7.03
CA LYS A 49 -11.60 -1.78 8.20
C LYS A 49 -12.55 -0.64 7.81
N LYS A 50 -12.07 0.32 7.01
CA LYS A 50 -12.89 1.45 6.51
C LYS A 50 -14.07 0.95 5.66
N ARG A 51 -13.84 0.00 4.76
CA ARG A 51 -14.90 -0.65 3.95
C ARG A 51 -15.94 -1.33 4.83
N LYS A 52 -15.52 -2.13 5.82
CA LYS A 52 -16.43 -2.81 6.75
C LYS A 52 -17.29 -1.82 7.54
N LYS A 53 -16.69 -0.73 8.05
CA LYS A 53 -17.43 0.33 8.77
C LYS A 53 -18.48 0.99 7.87
N ARG A 54 -18.11 1.33 6.63
CA ARG A 54 -19.05 1.91 5.65
C ARG A 54 -20.22 0.98 5.36
N LEU A 55 -19.98 -0.31 5.18
CA LEU A 55 -21.03 -1.32 4.96
C LEU A 55 -21.98 -1.43 6.16
N GLN A 56 -21.45 -1.39 7.39
CA GLN A 56 -22.26 -1.42 8.60
C GLN A 56 -23.16 -0.17 8.71
N GLN A 57 -22.61 1.02 8.45
CA GLN A 57 -23.38 2.26 8.43
C GLN A 57 -24.49 2.24 7.38
N GLN A 58 -24.20 1.76 6.16
CA GLN A 58 -25.23 1.60 5.12
C GLN A 58 -26.32 0.62 5.54
N LYS A 59 -25.98 -0.51 6.16
CA LYS A 59 -26.97 -1.47 6.68
C LYS A 59 -27.85 -0.84 7.76
N GLN A 60 -27.27 -0.09 8.69
CA GLN A 60 -28.03 0.62 9.73
C GLN A 60 -28.96 1.69 9.13
N ALA A 61 -28.47 2.49 8.17
CA ALA A 61 -29.28 3.48 7.47
C ALA A 61 -30.48 2.83 6.75
N ARG A 62 -30.25 1.70 6.05
CA ARG A 62 -31.33 0.93 5.41
C ARG A 62 -32.35 0.40 6.40
N ARG A 63 -31.92 -0.09 7.57
CA ARG A 63 -32.83 -0.54 8.63
C ARG A 63 -33.68 0.59 9.19
N LYS A 64 -33.10 1.79 9.39
CA LYS A 64 -33.86 2.98 9.82
C LYS A 64 -34.85 3.45 8.75
N ALA A 65 -34.43 3.47 7.48
CA ALA A 65 -35.27 3.92 6.36
C ALA A 65 -36.44 2.97 6.06
N ARG A 66 -36.30 1.67 6.35
CA ARG A 66 -37.37 0.69 6.19
C ARG A 66 -38.51 0.83 7.20
N GLY A 67 -38.35 1.70 8.21
CA GLY A 67 -39.27 1.78 9.33
C GLY A 67 -39.17 0.53 10.20
N LYS A 68 -39.14 0.72 11.51
CA LYS A 68 -40.04 -0.09 12.31
C LYS A 68 -41.43 0.48 12.10
#